data_AF-A0A6P5SB79-F1
#
_entry.id   AF-A0A6P5SB79-F1
#
_cell.length_a   1.000
_cell.length_b   1.000
_cell.length_c   1.000
_cell.angle_alpha   90.00
_cell.angle_beta   90.00
_cell.angle_gamma   90.00
#
_symmetry.space_group_name_H-M   'P 1'
#
loop_
_entity.id
_entity.type
_entity.pdbx_description
1 polymer ?
#
loop_
_entity_poly.entity_id
_entity_poly.type
_entity_poly.pdbx_seq_one_letter_code
_entity_poly.pdbx_strand_id
1 'polypeptide(L)'
;MEGEPIAIPEFLQECPNVSTSGVSSNLQDDTNAAVTELATREPSNSQYTLAEMLQSPRATSPWDGNYVADKYRNIIQDVIEELSALVKPPCVGRLTLDDIYIVNDRAKININILNPSNTENLPTYRDEFRTLVTKILGSDNSTSVELKHFYHMVDKTQVALGDLLHHPLLMSSNERLYFPIDAIPELQSKTGDAWKGTYNDGKKIDIETTIVTSTCDPAFKSFYEKDKAKYPDNALGVLDYSRDIISHPKQINSEKVLEEGLTSLFPKRLTYLYDFLRGKGIRMQSIIQRRAES
;
A
#
# COMPACT_ATOMS: atom_id res chain seq x y z
N MET A 1 -30.81 -20.39 13.40
CA MET A 1 -30.23 -19.04 13.46
C MET A 1 -29.65 -18.76 12.09
N GLU A 2 -30.44 -18.08 11.26
CA GLU A 2 -30.04 -17.64 9.92
C GLU A 2 -29.03 -16.50 10.11
N GLY A 3 -27.85 -16.63 9.51
CA GLY A 3 -26.84 -15.57 9.53
C GLY A 3 -27.20 -14.48 8.53
N GLU A 4 -27.26 -13.24 8.99
CA GLU A 4 -27.45 -12.09 8.11
C GLU A 4 -26.33 -12.01 7.07
N PRO A 5 -26.65 -11.64 5.81
CA PRO A 5 -25.65 -11.40 4.78
C PRO A 5 -24.81 -10.17 5.16
N ILE A 6 -23.49 -10.36 5.25
CA ILE A 6 -22.53 -9.27 5.45
C ILE A 6 -22.58 -8.37 4.21
N ALA A 7 -23.16 -7.18 4.34
CA ALA A 7 -23.26 -6.20 3.28
C ALA A 7 -21.87 -5.64 2.92
N ILE A 8 -21.58 -5.59 1.62
CA ILE A 8 -20.34 -5.05 1.06
C ILE A 8 -20.44 -3.50 1.03
N PRO A 9 -19.38 -2.76 1.39
CA PRO A 9 -19.38 -1.29 1.33
C PRO A 9 -19.60 -0.73 -0.09
N GLU A 10 -20.42 0.32 -0.22
CA GLU A 10 -20.86 0.97 -1.48
C GLU A 10 -19.74 1.43 -2.43
N PHE A 11 -18.55 1.78 -1.93
CA PHE A 11 -17.47 2.38 -2.75
C PHE A 11 -16.87 1.44 -3.81
N LEU A 12 -17.28 0.18 -3.78
CA LEU A 12 -16.91 -0.85 -4.74
C LEU A 12 -17.74 -0.79 -6.05
N GLN A 13 -18.67 0.18 -6.18
CA GLN A 13 -19.60 0.31 -7.30
C GLN A 13 -19.20 1.34 -8.38
N GLU A 14 -18.20 2.19 -8.18
CA GLU A 14 -17.89 3.26 -9.15
C GLU A 14 -16.42 3.30 -9.57
N CYS A 15 -16.17 3.06 -10.86
CA CYS A 15 -15.33 3.89 -11.73
C CYS A 15 -15.32 3.28 -13.15
N PRO A 16 -15.62 4.07 -14.21
CA PRO A 16 -15.53 3.62 -15.61
C PRO A 16 -14.08 3.61 -16.12
N ASN A 17 -13.84 2.77 -17.12
CA ASN A 17 -12.57 2.58 -17.82
C ASN A 17 -12.03 3.91 -18.38
N VAL A 18 -10.78 4.25 -18.06
CA VAL A 18 -10.04 5.34 -18.70
C VAL A 18 -9.06 4.75 -19.71
N SER A 19 -9.37 4.96 -20.99
CA SER A 19 -8.45 4.80 -22.11
C SER A 19 -7.35 5.86 -22.06
N THR A 20 -6.09 5.45 -22.16
CA THR A 20 -4.98 6.38 -22.42
C THR A 20 -4.51 6.24 -23.86
N SER A 21 -4.85 7.24 -24.69
CA SER A 21 -4.28 7.42 -26.03
C SER A 21 -2.82 7.88 -25.93
N GLY A 22 -1.96 7.34 -26.80
CA GLY A 22 -0.53 7.66 -26.83
C GLY A 22 -0.20 9.03 -27.40
N VAL A 23 1.03 9.48 -27.10
CA VAL A 23 1.80 10.42 -27.92
C VAL A 23 3.27 9.99 -27.87
N SER A 24 3.85 9.88 -29.06
CA SER A 24 5.27 9.66 -29.34
C SER A 24 5.92 11.00 -29.66
N SER A 25 7.16 11.23 -29.22
CA SER A 25 8.12 12.05 -29.96
C SER A 25 9.56 11.74 -29.57
N ASN A 26 10.39 11.66 -30.60
CA ASN A 26 11.81 11.31 -30.63
C ASN A 26 12.75 12.53 -30.43
N LEU A 27 13.96 12.19 -29.95
CA LEU A 27 15.31 12.69 -30.29
C LEU A 27 15.82 14.11 -29.91
N GLN A 28 16.96 14.03 -29.18
CA GLN A 28 18.21 14.82 -29.24
C GLN A 28 18.21 16.34 -28.93
N ASP A 29 19.03 16.77 -27.95
CA ASP A 29 20.41 17.23 -28.22
C ASP A 29 21.24 17.42 -26.92
N ASP A 30 22.56 17.40 -27.08
CA ASP A 30 23.62 17.47 -26.09
C ASP A 30 23.77 18.84 -25.40
N THR A 31 24.13 18.89 -24.10
CA THR A 31 25.27 19.73 -23.63
C THR A 31 25.73 19.46 -22.19
N ASN A 32 27.06 19.54 -22.03
CA ASN A 32 27.87 19.38 -20.83
C ASN A 32 27.50 20.26 -19.62
N ALA A 33 27.61 19.68 -18.42
CA ALA A 33 28.27 20.32 -17.27
C ALA A 33 28.68 19.27 -16.24
N ALA A 34 29.96 18.90 -16.24
CA ALA A 34 30.58 18.20 -15.12
C ALA A 34 30.65 19.16 -13.92
N VAL A 35 29.67 19.04 -13.02
CA VAL A 35 29.74 19.66 -11.69
C VAL A 35 30.31 18.63 -10.75
N THR A 36 31.53 18.90 -10.29
CA THR A 36 32.28 18.13 -9.31
C THR A 36 31.42 17.84 -8.08
N GLU A 37 31.16 16.57 -7.86
CA GLU A 37 30.48 15.98 -6.73
C GLU A 37 31.19 16.35 -5.43
N LEU A 38 30.64 17.31 -4.68
CA LEU A 38 31.13 17.65 -3.35
C LEU A 38 30.55 16.63 -2.37
N ALA A 39 31.26 15.51 -2.21
CA ALA A 39 31.00 14.51 -1.19
C ALA A 39 31.00 15.15 0.21
N THR A 40 29.83 15.63 0.64
CA THR A 40 29.58 16.07 2.01
C THR A 40 28.90 14.94 2.74
N ARG A 41 29.76 14.13 3.36
CA ARG A 41 29.48 13.23 4.49
C ARG A 41 28.26 13.70 5.28
N GLU A 42 27.24 12.88 5.36
CA GLU A 42 26.08 13.15 6.22
C GLU A 42 26.54 13.38 7.66
N PRO A 43 26.04 14.41 8.36
CA PRO A 43 26.23 14.54 9.79
C PRO A 43 25.38 13.46 10.50
N SER A 44 26.06 12.36 10.81
CA SER A 44 25.58 11.13 11.44
C SER A 44 24.99 11.26 12.86
N ASN A 45 24.44 12.42 13.27
CA ASN A 45 23.87 12.62 14.61
C ASN A 45 22.85 13.78 14.71
N SER A 46 22.27 14.24 13.61
CA SER A 46 21.31 15.35 13.66
C SER A 46 19.89 14.82 13.90
N GLN A 47 19.38 15.01 15.12
CA GLN A 47 17.94 14.94 15.38
C GLN A 47 17.30 16.15 14.67
N TYR A 48 16.31 15.90 13.82
CA TYR A 48 15.51 16.92 13.15
C TYR A 48 14.04 16.52 13.20
N THR A 49 13.15 17.49 13.04
CA THR A 49 11.70 17.27 12.97
C THR A 49 11.29 16.81 11.58
N LEU A 50 10.14 16.15 11.47
CA LEU A 50 9.58 15.79 10.17
C LEU A 50 9.27 17.05 9.33
N ALA A 51 8.92 18.17 9.96
CA ALA A 51 8.75 19.45 9.30
C ALA A 51 10.06 19.91 8.62
N GLU A 52 11.17 19.91 9.35
CA GLU A 52 12.50 20.26 8.82
C GLU A 52 12.93 19.31 7.70
N MET A 53 12.61 18.01 7.83
CA MET A 53 12.90 17.02 6.79
C MET A 53 12.19 17.33 5.47
N LEU A 54 10.89 17.64 5.54
CA LEU A 54 10.06 17.89 4.37
C LEU A 54 10.38 19.24 3.71
N GLN A 55 10.86 20.22 4.48
CA GLN A 55 11.26 21.54 3.96
C GLN A 55 12.73 21.60 3.51
N SER A 56 13.52 20.56 3.79
CA SER A 56 14.93 20.51 3.43
C SER A 56 15.13 20.60 1.91
N PRO A 57 16.12 21.36 1.41
CA PRO A 57 16.52 21.31 0.00
C PRO A 57 16.97 19.92 -0.46
N ARG A 58 17.26 19.02 0.48
CA ARG A 58 17.63 17.62 0.23
C ARG A 58 16.45 16.66 0.41
N ALA A 59 15.23 17.16 0.59
CA ALA A 59 14.03 16.33 0.71
C ALA A 59 13.88 15.48 -0.56
N THR A 60 13.83 14.15 -0.38
CA THR A 60 13.57 13.22 -1.47
C THR A 60 12.08 13.10 -1.72
N SER A 61 11.71 12.68 -2.92
CA SER A 61 10.30 12.38 -3.26
C SER A 61 9.72 11.37 -2.26
N PRO A 62 8.47 11.57 -1.77
CA PRO A 62 7.76 10.57 -0.99
C PRO A 62 7.36 9.33 -1.81
N TRP A 63 7.50 9.42 -3.13
CA TRP A 63 7.19 8.37 -4.10
C TRP A 63 8.45 7.84 -4.79
N ASP A 64 8.62 6.52 -4.82
CA ASP A 64 9.50 5.78 -5.73
C ASP A 64 8.63 5.11 -6.80
N GLY A 65 8.48 5.77 -7.95
CA GLY A 65 7.53 5.36 -8.98
C GLY A 65 6.09 5.38 -8.44
N ASN A 66 5.43 4.22 -8.43
CA ASN A 66 4.06 4.05 -7.93
C ASN A 66 3.99 3.69 -6.43
N TYR A 67 5.13 3.64 -5.73
CA TYR A 67 5.22 3.19 -4.34
C TYR A 67 5.60 4.32 -3.41
N VAL A 68 5.19 4.21 -2.14
CA VAL A 68 5.72 5.05 -1.08
C VAL A 68 7.18 4.66 -0.84
N ALA A 69 8.08 5.64 -0.93
CA ALA A 69 9.50 5.42 -0.71
C ALA A 69 9.77 4.93 0.72
N ASP A 70 10.74 4.02 0.87
CA ASP A 70 11.03 3.29 2.12
C ASP A 70 11.11 4.19 3.35
N LYS A 71 11.81 5.31 3.23
CA LYS A 71 11.95 6.30 4.32
C LYS A 71 10.60 6.79 4.83
N TYR A 72 9.71 7.20 3.93
CA TYR A 72 8.40 7.74 4.29
C TYR A 72 7.44 6.66 4.76
N ARG A 73 7.55 5.46 4.18
CA ARG A 73 6.79 4.28 4.62
C ARG A 73 7.11 3.94 6.07
N ASN A 74 8.40 3.88 6.42
CA ASN A 74 8.85 3.62 7.80
C ASN A 74 8.37 4.70 8.76
N ILE A 75 8.46 5.98 8.38
CA ILE A 75 7.97 7.10 9.20
C ILE A 75 6.47 6.96 9.48
N ILE A 76 5.66 6.63 8.46
CA ILE A 76 4.21 6.46 8.64
C ILE A 76 3.92 5.25 9.52
N GLN A 77 4.64 4.13 9.34
CA GLN A 77 4.51 2.95 10.17
C GLN A 77 4.86 3.24 11.64
N ASP A 78 5.99 3.88 11.90
CA ASP A 78 6.42 4.28 13.25
C ASP A 78 5.36 5.15 13.95
N VAL A 79 4.79 6.13 13.24
CA VAL A 79 3.71 6.98 13.78
C VAL A 79 2.46 6.15 14.10
N ILE A 80 2.08 5.20 13.24
CA ILE A 80 0.96 4.29 13.52
C ILE A 80 1.23 3.46 14.78
N GLU A 81 2.44 2.90 14.92
CA GLU A 81 2.81 2.10 16.09
C GLU A 81 2.69 2.91 17.39
N GLU A 82 3.26 4.12 17.41
CA GLU A 82 3.23 4.98 18.59
C GLU A 82 1.80 5.43 18.95
N LEU A 83 1.00 5.83 17.97
CA LEU A 83 -0.39 6.20 18.20
C LEU A 83 -1.25 5.00 18.63
N SER A 84 -0.96 3.81 18.11
CA SER A 84 -1.68 2.57 18.47
C SER A 84 -1.32 2.07 19.88
N ALA A 85 -0.13 2.42 20.37
CA ALA A 85 0.32 2.12 21.72
C ALA A 85 -0.31 3.04 22.80
N LEU A 86 -1.10 4.04 22.41
CA LEU A 86 -1.83 4.90 23.35
C LEU A 86 -2.96 4.10 24.01
N VAL A 87 -2.65 3.47 25.15
CA VAL A 87 -3.52 2.53 25.86
C VAL A 87 -4.77 3.19 26.48
N LYS A 88 -4.85 4.53 26.58
CA LYS A 88 -5.87 5.21 27.37
C LYS A 88 -6.68 6.24 26.57
N PRO A 89 -8.02 6.14 26.60
CA PRO A 89 -8.88 7.26 26.24
C PRO A 89 -8.65 8.46 27.17
N PRO A 90 -8.83 9.70 26.69
CA PRO A 90 -9.32 10.04 25.36
C PRO A 90 -8.21 10.11 24.30
N CYS A 91 -8.45 9.49 23.14
CA CYS A 91 -7.53 9.47 21.98
C CYS A 91 -7.63 10.78 21.16
N VAL A 92 -7.54 11.91 21.85
CA VAL A 92 -7.64 13.25 21.27
C VAL A 92 -6.38 14.03 21.61
N GLY A 93 -5.94 14.85 20.67
CA GLY A 93 -4.70 15.58 20.78
C GLY A 93 -4.33 16.21 19.45
N ARG A 94 -3.39 17.15 19.49
CA ARG A 94 -2.79 17.71 18.29
C ARG A 94 -1.55 16.90 17.95
N LEU A 95 -1.38 16.58 16.68
CA LEU A 95 -0.18 15.96 16.14
C LEU A 95 0.21 16.69 14.86
N THR A 96 1.32 17.41 14.92
CA THR A 96 1.85 18.15 13.79
C THR A 96 3.19 17.58 13.33
N LEU A 97 3.72 18.08 12.23
CA LEU A 97 5.01 17.65 11.69
C LEU A 97 6.18 18.02 12.63
N ASP A 98 6.03 19.08 13.42
CA ASP A 98 7.04 19.53 14.39
C ASP A 98 7.09 18.65 15.64
N ASP A 99 6.03 17.89 15.90
CA ASP A 99 5.92 16.98 17.05
C ASP A 99 6.58 15.61 16.80
N ILE A 100 7.07 15.38 15.58
CA ILE A 100 7.71 14.12 15.16
C ILE A 100 9.19 14.36 14.92
N TYR A 101 10.03 13.67 15.68
CA TYR A 101 11.47 13.68 15.53
C TYR A 101 11.92 12.49 14.70
N ILE A 102 12.86 12.74 13.79
CA ILE A 102 13.54 11.71 13.01
C ILE A 102 14.90 11.46 13.64
N VAL A 103 15.12 10.22 14.07
CA VAL A 103 16.38 9.75 14.66
C VAL A 103 16.76 8.46 13.95
N ASN A 104 17.89 8.46 13.24
CA ASN A 104 18.35 7.31 12.43
C ASN A 104 17.27 6.79 11.47
N ASP A 105 16.63 7.71 10.74
CA ASP A 105 15.52 7.44 9.81
C ASP A 105 14.27 6.79 10.42
N ARG A 106 14.14 6.81 11.76
CA ARG A 106 12.95 6.37 12.48
C ARG A 106 12.22 7.55 13.09
N ALA A 107 10.90 7.53 13.01
CA ALA A 107 10.06 8.57 13.57
C ALA A 107 9.77 8.29 15.05
N LYS A 108 9.77 9.35 15.85
CA LYS A 108 9.32 9.34 17.24
C LYS A 108 8.41 10.51 17.52
N ILE A 109 7.27 10.27 18.17
CA ILE A 109 6.34 11.31 18.58
C ILE A 109 6.75 11.85 19.95
N ASN A 110 6.68 13.16 20.12
CA ASN A 110 6.89 13.79 21.41
C ASN A 110 5.83 13.32 22.42
N ILE A 111 6.24 12.53 23.41
CA ILE A 111 5.33 11.96 24.42
C ILE A 111 4.51 13.00 25.20
N ASN A 112 4.97 14.26 25.26
CA ASN A 112 4.25 15.32 25.97
C ASN A 112 2.97 15.76 25.24
N ILE A 113 2.87 15.54 23.92
CA ILE A 113 1.64 15.83 23.16
C ILE A 113 0.64 14.68 23.22
N LEU A 114 1.06 13.49 23.66
CA LEU A 114 0.27 12.27 23.72
C LEU A 114 -0.67 12.20 24.95
N ASN A 115 -0.51 13.12 25.91
CA ASN A 115 -1.35 13.22 27.11
C ASN A 115 -1.73 14.68 27.39
N PRO A 116 -2.62 15.29 26.60
CA PRO A 116 -3.01 16.67 26.81
C PRO A 116 -3.78 16.84 28.13
N SER A 117 -3.37 17.82 28.95
CA SER A 117 -4.03 18.14 30.22
C SER A 117 -5.45 18.69 30.07
N ASN A 118 -5.79 19.20 28.88
CA ASN A 118 -7.12 19.66 28.49
C ASN A 118 -7.49 19.04 27.15
N THR A 119 -8.58 18.27 27.12
CA THR A 119 -9.05 17.53 25.95
C THR A 119 -10.25 18.17 25.27
N GLU A 120 -10.72 19.32 25.78
CA GLU A 120 -11.90 20.01 25.27
C GLU A 120 -11.63 20.59 23.86
N ASN A 121 -12.48 20.23 22.89
CA ASN A 121 -12.39 20.64 21.48
C ASN A 121 -11.09 20.23 20.75
N LEU A 122 -10.38 19.20 21.22
CA LEU A 122 -9.24 18.66 20.48
C LEU A 122 -9.70 17.69 19.38
N PRO A 123 -9.01 17.69 18.22
CA PRO A 123 -9.25 16.69 17.18
C PRO A 123 -8.82 15.30 17.68
N THR A 124 -9.29 14.26 16.99
CA THR A 124 -8.81 12.92 17.28
C THR A 124 -7.40 12.75 16.71
N TYR A 125 -6.57 11.93 17.34
CA TYR A 125 -5.26 11.59 16.75
C TYR A 125 -5.40 10.92 15.37
N ARG A 126 -6.56 10.32 15.07
CA ARG A 126 -6.87 9.78 13.75
C ARG A 126 -7.00 10.88 12.69
N ASP A 127 -7.70 11.97 13.01
CA ASP A 127 -7.85 13.11 12.10
C ASP A 127 -6.51 13.83 11.87
N GLU A 128 -5.73 13.99 12.94
CA GLU A 128 -4.39 14.56 12.83
C GLU A 128 -3.44 13.63 12.06
N PHE A 129 -3.52 12.32 12.27
CA PHE A 129 -2.80 11.32 11.47
C PHE A 129 -3.18 11.42 9.99
N ARG A 130 -4.47 11.51 9.67
CA ARG A 130 -4.96 11.70 8.29
C ARG A 130 -4.38 12.97 7.66
N THR A 131 -4.36 14.05 8.42
CA THR A 131 -3.79 15.34 8.00
C THR A 131 -2.28 15.23 7.78
N LEU A 132 -1.58 14.54 8.67
CA LEU A 132 -0.15 14.29 8.57
C LEU A 132 0.22 13.50 7.33
N VAL A 133 -0.42 12.35 7.08
CA VAL A 133 -0.12 11.54 5.89
C VAL A 133 -0.44 12.32 4.62
N THR A 134 -1.48 13.18 4.63
CA THR A 134 -1.77 14.09 3.51
C THR A 134 -0.64 15.07 3.23
N LYS A 135 0.02 15.60 4.26
CA LYS A 135 1.18 16.49 4.09
C LYS A 135 2.41 15.76 3.56
N ILE A 136 2.55 14.47 3.86
CA ILE A 136 3.68 13.64 3.40
C ILE A 136 3.46 13.14 1.96
N LEU A 137 2.31 12.49 1.71
CA LEU A 137 2.04 11.77 0.46
C LEU A 137 1.22 12.59 -0.55
N GLY A 138 0.65 13.71 -0.12
CA GLY A 138 -0.28 14.52 -0.91
C GLY A 138 -1.75 14.15 -0.65
N SER A 139 -2.65 14.93 -1.26
CA SER A 139 -4.08 14.67 -1.23
C SER A 139 -4.45 13.40 -2.01
N ASP A 140 -5.73 13.00 -1.93
CA ASP A 140 -6.32 11.96 -2.77
C ASP A 140 -6.33 12.44 -4.24
N ASN A 141 -5.16 12.39 -4.89
CA ASN A 141 -5.06 12.55 -6.32
C ASN A 141 -5.48 11.22 -6.96
N SER A 142 -6.19 11.30 -8.08
CA SER A 142 -6.90 10.17 -8.70
C SER A 142 -6.01 9.02 -9.18
N THR A 143 -4.69 9.10 -9.04
CA THR A 143 -3.71 8.18 -9.61
C THR A 143 -3.33 7.01 -8.71
N SER A 144 -3.32 7.14 -7.37
CA SER A 144 -2.97 6.03 -6.49
C SER A 144 -4.20 5.37 -5.86
N VAL A 145 -4.60 4.22 -6.41
CA VAL A 145 -5.70 3.38 -5.90
C VAL A 145 -5.48 3.03 -4.42
N GLU A 146 -4.24 2.77 -4.04
CA GLU A 146 -3.90 2.35 -2.68
C GLU A 146 -3.86 3.52 -1.70
N LEU A 147 -3.45 4.72 -2.13
CA LEU A 147 -3.50 5.91 -1.28
C LEU A 147 -4.95 6.27 -0.97
N LYS A 148 -5.79 6.28 -1.99
CA LYS A 148 -7.24 6.48 -1.85
C LYS A 148 -7.86 5.48 -0.89
N HIS A 149 -7.52 4.20 -1.07
CA HIS A 149 -7.98 3.13 -0.19
C HIS A 149 -7.48 3.31 1.25
N PHE A 150 -6.21 3.67 1.44
CA PHE A 150 -5.62 3.91 2.75
C PHE A 150 -6.35 5.04 3.50
N TYR A 151 -6.59 6.16 2.84
CA TYR A 151 -7.33 7.29 3.41
C TYR A 151 -8.75 6.93 3.82
N HIS A 152 -9.47 6.21 2.96
CA HIS A 152 -10.78 5.67 3.31
C HIS A 152 -10.74 4.78 4.56
N MET A 153 -9.68 3.97 4.70
CA MET A 153 -9.51 3.10 5.87
C MET A 153 -9.11 3.86 7.13
N VAL A 154 -8.35 4.96 7.01
CA VAL A 154 -8.09 5.90 8.11
C VAL A 154 -9.38 6.57 8.56
N ASP A 155 -10.28 6.93 7.67
CA ASP A 155 -11.51 7.66 8.04
C ASP A 155 -12.57 6.74 8.70
N LYS A 156 -12.42 5.41 8.58
CA LYS A 156 -13.33 4.43 9.21
C LYS A 156 -13.00 4.19 10.68
N THR A 157 -13.93 4.54 11.56
CA THR A 157 -13.80 4.33 13.01
C THR A 157 -13.74 2.85 13.42
N GLN A 158 -14.29 1.93 12.62
CA GLN A 158 -14.21 0.48 12.91
C GLN A 158 -12.86 -0.15 12.56
N VAL A 159 -11.96 0.59 11.90
CA VAL A 159 -10.63 0.11 11.54
C VAL A 159 -9.65 0.62 12.58
N ALA A 160 -9.08 -0.26 13.41
CA ALA A 160 -8.04 0.16 14.36
C ALA A 160 -6.83 0.73 13.61
N LEU A 161 -6.18 1.76 14.15
CA LEU A 161 -5.04 2.38 13.45
C LEU A 161 -3.91 1.36 13.21
N GLY A 162 -3.65 0.49 14.20
CA GLY A 162 -2.69 -0.61 14.07
C GLY A 162 -3.00 -1.62 12.96
N ASP A 163 -4.26 -1.76 12.53
CA ASP A 163 -4.60 -2.63 11.38
C ASP A 163 -4.02 -2.07 10.06
N LEU A 164 -3.67 -0.78 10.03
CA LEU A 164 -3.14 -0.10 8.85
C LEU A 164 -1.64 -0.30 8.65
N LEU A 165 -0.88 -0.79 9.66
CA LEU A 165 0.57 -1.01 9.58
C LEU A 165 0.99 -1.83 8.35
N HIS A 166 0.12 -2.77 7.99
CA HIS A 166 0.30 -3.71 6.90
C HIS A 166 -0.71 -3.49 5.78
N HIS A 167 -1.22 -2.26 5.64
CA HIS A 167 -2.00 -1.89 4.47
C HIS A 167 -1.11 -1.96 3.21
N PRO A 168 -1.60 -2.37 2.02
CA PRO A 168 -0.79 -2.48 0.80
C PRO A 168 0.08 -1.26 0.47
N LEU A 169 -0.46 -0.04 0.68
CA LEU A 169 0.29 1.22 0.55
C LEU A 169 1.60 1.25 1.36
N LEU A 170 1.59 0.61 2.54
CA LEU A 170 2.71 0.56 3.49
C LEU A 170 3.47 -0.77 3.45
N MET A 171 3.20 -1.65 2.48
CA MET A 171 4.00 -2.84 2.26
C MET A 171 5.20 -2.51 1.37
N SER A 172 6.36 -3.10 1.67
CA SER A 172 7.51 -3.14 0.79
C SER A 172 7.22 -3.92 -0.51
N SER A 173 7.99 -3.70 -1.57
CA SER A 173 7.81 -4.45 -2.83
C SER A 173 7.86 -5.97 -2.64
N ASN A 174 8.69 -6.48 -1.73
CA ASN A 174 8.74 -7.92 -1.44
C ASN A 174 7.45 -8.39 -0.74
N GLU A 175 7.00 -7.69 0.30
CA GLU A 175 5.73 -8.02 0.97
C GLU A 175 4.56 -8.01 -0.02
N ARG A 176 4.49 -6.98 -0.87
CA ARG A 176 3.45 -6.84 -1.91
C ARG A 176 3.48 -7.96 -2.95
N LEU A 177 4.67 -8.35 -3.38
CA LEU A 177 4.84 -9.40 -4.37
C LEU A 177 4.25 -10.69 -3.83
N TYR A 178 4.58 -11.05 -2.61
CA TYR A 178 4.25 -12.35 -2.07
C TYR A 178 3.00 -12.40 -1.19
N PHE A 179 2.40 -11.26 -0.86
CA PHE A 179 1.17 -11.19 -0.09
C PHE A 179 0.05 -12.13 -0.61
N PRO A 180 -0.21 -12.24 -1.94
CA PRO A 180 -1.13 -13.25 -2.48
C PRO A 180 -0.76 -14.70 -2.15
N ILE A 181 0.52 -15.06 -2.19
CA ILE A 181 1.00 -16.41 -1.91
C ILE A 181 0.80 -16.74 -0.44
N ASP A 182 1.17 -15.82 0.45
CA ASP A 182 1.16 -16.06 1.90
C ASP A 182 -0.26 -15.96 2.48
N ALA A 183 -1.16 -15.21 1.84
CA ALA A 183 -2.56 -15.06 2.25
C ALA A 183 -3.41 -16.33 2.00
N ILE A 184 -3.14 -17.06 0.92
CA ILE A 184 -3.96 -18.23 0.54
C ILE A 184 -3.93 -19.34 1.60
N PRO A 185 -2.77 -19.76 2.15
CA PRO A 185 -2.73 -20.72 3.24
C PRO A 185 -3.53 -20.30 4.48
N GLU A 186 -3.59 -19.00 4.82
CA GLU A 186 -4.41 -18.52 5.94
C GLU A 186 -5.89 -18.62 5.65
N LEU A 187 -6.30 -18.25 4.44
CA LEU A 187 -7.68 -18.40 4.00
C LEU A 187 -8.10 -19.87 4.02
N GLN A 188 -7.24 -20.76 3.55
CA GLN A 188 -7.47 -22.20 3.57
C GLN A 188 -7.53 -22.75 4.99
N SER A 189 -6.60 -22.36 5.86
CA SER A 189 -6.59 -22.76 7.28
C SER A 189 -7.87 -22.32 7.99
N LYS A 190 -8.33 -21.09 7.75
CA LYS A 190 -9.48 -20.52 8.47
C LYS A 190 -10.84 -20.93 7.92
N THR A 191 -10.94 -21.18 6.61
CA THR A 191 -12.25 -21.35 5.93
C THR A 191 -12.31 -22.53 4.96
N GLY A 192 -11.26 -23.35 4.87
CA GLY A 192 -11.16 -24.39 3.85
C GLY A 192 -11.13 -23.79 2.44
N ASP A 193 -11.74 -24.44 1.45
CA ASP A 193 -11.88 -23.88 0.10
C ASP A 193 -13.10 -22.95 -0.08
N ALA A 194 -13.94 -22.79 0.95
CA ALA A 194 -15.18 -22.02 0.85
C ALA A 194 -14.94 -20.52 0.56
N TRP A 195 -13.78 -19.97 0.95
CA TRP A 195 -13.48 -18.56 0.67
C TRP A 195 -13.46 -18.25 -0.83
N LYS A 196 -13.06 -19.19 -1.69
CA LYS A 196 -12.96 -18.98 -3.15
C LYS A 196 -14.30 -18.54 -3.73
N GLY A 197 -15.40 -19.16 -3.29
CA GLY A 197 -16.75 -18.77 -3.71
C GLY A 197 -17.12 -17.35 -3.26
N THR A 198 -16.76 -16.96 -2.03
CA THR A 198 -17.05 -15.61 -1.51
C THR A 198 -16.09 -14.54 -2.03
N TYR A 199 -14.86 -14.90 -2.39
CA TYR A 199 -13.84 -14.00 -2.93
C TYR A 199 -14.12 -13.61 -4.38
N ASN A 200 -14.82 -14.49 -5.10
CA ASN A 200 -15.20 -14.29 -6.49
C ASN A 200 -16.11 -13.06 -6.71
N ASP A 201 -16.76 -12.50 -5.66
CA ASP A 201 -17.69 -11.35 -5.60
C ASP A 201 -18.69 -11.09 -6.75
N GLY A 202 -18.75 -11.95 -7.76
CA GLY A 202 -19.53 -11.77 -8.97
C GLY A 202 -19.02 -10.65 -9.89
N LYS A 203 -17.98 -9.88 -9.53
CA LYS A 203 -17.51 -8.80 -10.41
C LYS A 203 -16.64 -9.36 -11.51
N LYS A 204 -17.07 -9.03 -12.73
CA LYS A 204 -16.30 -9.34 -13.92
C LYS A 204 -15.06 -8.45 -13.95
N ILE A 205 -13.89 -9.09 -13.96
CA ILE A 205 -12.61 -8.45 -14.28
C ILE A 205 -12.12 -9.12 -15.55
N ASP A 206 -12.05 -8.37 -16.65
CA ASP A 206 -11.64 -8.90 -17.95
C ASP A 206 -10.12 -9.08 -17.98
N ILE A 207 -9.65 -10.27 -17.57
CA ILE A 207 -8.22 -10.57 -17.42
C ILE A 207 -7.58 -10.61 -18.80
N GLU A 208 -8.24 -11.23 -19.78
CA GLU A 208 -7.73 -11.35 -21.14
C GLU A 208 -7.49 -9.99 -21.76
N THR A 209 -8.50 -9.11 -21.78
CA THR A 209 -8.36 -7.76 -22.35
C THR A 209 -7.31 -6.96 -21.60
N THR A 210 -7.30 -7.03 -20.27
CA THR A 210 -6.32 -6.31 -19.44
C THR A 210 -4.88 -6.72 -19.80
N ILE A 211 -4.60 -8.01 -19.93
CA ILE A 211 -3.27 -8.51 -20.27
C ILE A 211 -2.92 -8.24 -21.73
N VAL A 212 -3.84 -8.46 -22.68
CA VAL A 212 -3.58 -8.35 -24.12
C VAL A 212 -3.34 -6.90 -24.55
N THR A 213 -4.04 -5.94 -23.94
CA THR A 213 -3.91 -4.51 -24.23
C THR A 213 -2.79 -3.83 -23.45
N SER A 214 -2.21 -4.52 -22.46
CA SER A 214 -1.16 -3.97 -21.62
C SER A 214 0.16 -3.79 -22.37
N THR A 215 0.90 -2.76 -21.96
CA THR A 215 2.28 -2.49 -22.38
C THR A 215 3.32 -3.13 -21.45
N CYS A 216 2.88 -3.91 -20.45
CA CYS A 216 3.75 -4.68 -19.56
C CYS A 216 4.62 -5.68 -20.33
N ASP A 217 5.61 -6.25 -19.64
CA ASP A 217 6.53 -7.26 -20.20
C ASP A 217 5.75 -8.36 -20.96
N PRO A 218 6.11 -8.69 -22.22
CA PRO A 218 5.47 -9.74 -23.00
C PRO A 218 5.41 -11.10 -22.29
N ALA A 219 6.25 -11.34 -21.28
CA ALA A 219 6.20 -12.52 -20.43
C ALA A 219 4.86 -12.67 -19.67
N PHE A 220 4.21 -11.57 -19.26
CA PHE A 220 2.88 -11.64 -18.62
C PHE A 220 1.84 -12.26 -19.55
N LYS A 221 1.79 -11.78 -20.80
CA LYS A 221 0.93 -12.31 -21.83
C LYS A 221 1.27 -13.75 -22.18
N SER A 222 2.56 -14.03 -22.39
CA SER A 222 3.05 -15.38 -22.71
C SER A 222 2.75 -16.39 -21.59
N PHE A 223 2.74 -15.96 -20.33
CA PHE A 223 2.35 -16.79 -19.20
C PHE A 223 0.85 -17.06 -19.18
N TYR A 224 0.03 -16.01 -19.37
CA TYR A 224 -1.43 -16.13 -19.42
C TYR A 224 -1.89 -17.08 -20.53
N GLU A 225 -1.34 -16.96 -21.73
CA GLU A 225 -1.75 -17.74 -22.91
C GLU A 225 -1.51 -19.25 -22.75
N LYS A 226 -0.53 -19.67 -21.95
CA LYS A 226 -0.24 -21.10 -21.71
C LYS A 226 -1.43 -21.83 -21.09
N ASP A 227 -2.12 -21.17 -20.15
CA ASP A 227 -3.17 -21.78 -19.32
C ASP A 227 -4.37 -20.84 -19.12
N LYS A 228 -4.78 -20.10 -20.16
CA LYS A 228 -5.85 -19.09 -20.03
C LYS A 228 -7.16 -19.61 -19.41
N ALA A 229 -7.49 -20.88 -19.66
CA ALA A 229 -8.69 -21.53 -19.13
C ALA A 229 -8.68 -21.68 -17.60
N LYS A 230 -7.50 -21.55 -16.96
CA LYS A 230 -7.31 -21.61 -15.51
C LYS A 230 -7.75 -20.33 -14.79
N TYR A 231 -7.74 -19.19 -15.49
CA TYR A 231 -7.93 -17.87 -14.89
C TYR A 231 -9.28 -17.29 -15.31
N PRO A 232 -10.36 -17.51 -14.53
CA PRO A 232 -11.66 -16.95 -14.86
C PRO A 232 -11.67 -15.42 -14.72
N ASP A 233 -12.48 -14.71 -15.53
CA ASP A 233 -12.57 -13.24 -15.56
C ASP A 233 -13.22 -12.63 -14.30
N ASN A 234 -12.55 -12.72 -13.16
CA ASN A 234 -12.99 -12.22 -11.86
C ASN A 234 -11.79 -12.05 -10.91
N ALA A 235 -12.08 -11.59 -9.68
CA ALA A 235 -11.04 -11.39 -8.67
C ALA A 235 -10.27 -12.67 -8.32
N LEU A 236 -10.93 -13.83 -8.31
CA LEU A 236 -10.26 -15.11 -8.05
C LEU A 236 -9.26 -15.46 -9.16
N GLY A 237 -9.63 -15.27 -10.43
CA GLY A 237 -8.70 -15.47 -11.54
C GLY A 237 -7.51 -14.53 -11.50
N VAL A 238 -7.71 -13.26 -11.11
CA VAL A 238 -6.60 -12.30 -10.91
C VAL A 238 -5.66 -12.80 -9.80
N LEU A 239 -6.23 -13.30 -8.69
CA LEU A 239 -5.45 -13.84 -7.57
C LEU A 239 -4.66 -15.10 -7.98
N ASP A 240 -5.31 -16.03 -8.66
CA ASP A 240 -4.69 -17.26 -9.15
C ASP A 240 -3.60 -16.98 -10.18
N TYR A 241 -3.86 -16.09 -11.15
CA TYR A 241 -2.87 -15.65 -12.13
C TYR A 241 -1.66 -15.02 -11.45
N SER A 242 -1.90 -14.08 -10.52
CA SER A 242 -0.83 -13.41 -9.77
C SER A 242 0.03 -14.43 -9.03
N ARG A 243 -0.58 -15.33 -8.23
CA ARG A 243 0.15 -16.37 -7.48
C ARG A 243 1.00 -17.23 -8.41
N ASP A 244 0.43 -17.65 -9.53
CA ASP A 244 1.05 -18.62 -10.41
C ASP A 244 2.24 -18.02 -11.16
N ILE A 245 2.13 -16.77 -11.64
CA ILE A 245 3.27 -16.11 -12.31
C ILE A 245 4.39 -15.80 -11.31
N ILE A 246 4.05 -15.44 -10.06
CA ILE A 246 5.04 -15.23 -8.99
C ILE A 246 5.78 -16.52 -8.64
N SER A 247 5.07 -17.66 -8.65
CA SER A 247 5.68 -18.97 -8.39
C SER A 247 6.60 -19.45 -9.53
N HIS A 248 6.63 -18.75 -10.67
CA HIS A 248 7.46 -19.08 -11.84
C HIS A 248 8.34 -17.89 -12.28
N PRO A 249 9.21 -17.36 -11.40
CA PRO A 249 9.96 -16.12 -11.63
C PRO A 249 10.95 -16.23 -12.79
N LYS A 250 11.28 -17.44 -13.26
CA LYS A 250 12.18 -17.68 -14.40
C LYS A 250 11.75 -17.00 -15.71
N GLN A 251 10.53 -16.46 -15.77
CA GLN A 251 10.02 -15.75 -16.95
C GLN A 251 10.19 -14.22 -16.86
N ILE A 252 10.44 -13.65 -15.67
CA ILE A 252 10.60 -12.19 -15.46
C ILE A 252 11.82 -11.95 -14.55
N ASN A 253 12.83 -11.25 -15.07
CA ASN A 253 14.17 -11.19 -14.48
C ASN A 253 14.30 -10.33 -13.20
N SER A 254 13.21 -9.82 -12.63
CA SER A 254 13.23 -9.01 -11.41
C SER A 254 11.91 -9.08 -10.65
N GLU A 255 11.99 -9.34 -9.35
CA GLU A 255 10.84 -9.30 -8.43
C GLU A 255 10.15 -7.92 -8.43
N LYS A 256 10.91 -6.83 -8.51
CA LYS A 256 10.37 -5.46 -8.59
C LYS A 256 9.57 -5.26 -9.87
N VAL A 257 10.12 -5.67 -11.02
CA VAL A 257 9.43 -5.57 -12.33
C VAL A 257 8.17 -6.42 -12.35
N LEU A 258 8.21 -7.59 -11.72
CA LEU A 258 7.06 -8.47 -11.61
C LEU A 258 5.95 -7.84 -10.76
N GLU A 259 6.28 -7.27 -9.59
CA GLU A 259 5.32 -6.62 -8.71
C GLU A 259 4.71 -5.37 -9.36
N GLU A 260 5.55 -4.54 -9.99
CA GLU A 260 5.14 -3.36 -10.77
C GLU A 260 4.21 -3.73 -11.92
N GLY A 261 4.54 -4.78 -12.68
CA GLY A 261 3.71 -5.27 -13.76
C GLY A 261 2.34 -5.77 -13.26
N LEU A 262 2.31 -6.55 -12.17
CA LEU A 262 1.06 -7.02 -11.58
C LEU A 262 0.19 -5.89 -11.04
N THR A 263 0.80 -4.89 -10.39
CA THR A 263 0.07 -3.71 -9.88
C THR A 263 -0.43 -2.82 -11.01
N SER A 264 0.33 -2.68 -12.10
CA SER A 264 -0.09 -1.97 -13.31
C SER A 264 -1.29 -2.66 -13.99
N LEU A 265 -1.21 -3.99 -14.17
CA LEU A 265 -2.29 -4.79 -14.74
C LEU A 265 -3.54 -4.77 -13.86
N PHE A 266 -3.37 -4.94 -12.55
CA PHE A 266 -4.47 -5.10 -11.61
C PHE A 266 -4.30 -4.17 -10.39
N PRO A 267 -4.57 -2.86 -10.52
CA PRO A 267 -4.30 -1.86 -9.46
C PRO A 267 -5.05 -2.10 -8.14
N LYS A 268 -6.16 -2.84 -8.19
CA LYS A 268 -6.99 -3.18 -7.02
C LYS A 268 -6.65 -4.54 -6.40
N ARG A 269 -5.69 -5.31 -6.95
CA ARG A 269 -5.46 -6.72 -6.54
C ARG A 269 -5.16 -6.83 -5.04
N LEU A 270 -4.31 -5.95 -4.51
CA LEU A 270 -3.84 -6.04 -3.13
C LEU A 270 -4.84 -5.45 -2.14
N THR A 271 -5.47 -4.31 -2.47
CA THR A 271 -6.49 -3.69 -1.62
C THR A 271 -7.72 -4.57 -1.49
N TYR A 272 -8.14 -5.21 -2.59
CA TYR A 272 -9.23 -6.17 -2.57
C TYR A 272 -8.91 -7.40 -1.70
N LEU A 273 -7.72 -7.99 -1.84
CA LEU A 273 -7.29 -9.10 -1.00
C LEU A 273 -7.20 -8.70 0.48
N TYR A 274 -6.63 -7.53 0.78
CA TYR A 274 -6.53 -6.96 2.13
C TYR A 274 -7.92 -6.81 2.77
N ASP A 275 -8.87 -6.18 2.08
CA ASP A 275 -10.23 -6.00 2.57
C ASP A 275 -10.93 -7.34 2.83
N PHE A 276 -10.76 -8.29 1.92
CA PHE A 276 -11.35 -9.62 2.08
C PHE A 276 -10.80 -10.34 3.31
N LEU A 277 -9.49 -10.36 3.49
CA LEU A 277 -8.84 -10.96 4.66
C LEU A 277 -9.31 -10.29 5.97
N ARG A 278 -9.39 -8.96 6.01
CA ARG A 278 -9.94 -8.22 7.16
C ARG A 278 -11.40 -8.59 7.41
N GLY A 279 -12.22 -8.71 6.36
CA GLY A 279 -13.61 -9.15 6.45
C GLY A 279 -13.76 -10.57 7.01
N LYS A 280 -12.75 -11.43 6.80
CA LYS A 280 -12.67 -12.75 7.44
C LYS A 280 -12.02 -12.72 8.83
N GLY A 281 -11.67 -11.54 9.35
CA GLY A 281 -10.98 -11.37 10.63
C GLY A 281 -9.57 -11.96 10.65
N ILE A 282 -8.89 -12.05 9.51
CA ILE A 282 -7.48 -12.45 9.40
C ILE A 282 -6.65 -11.18 9.56
N ARG A 283 -5.69 -11.21 10.48
CA ARG A 283 -4.78 -10.07 10.72
C ARG A 283 -3.61 -10.14 9.75
N MET A 284 -3.24 -9.02 9.16
CA MET A 284 -2.14 -9.00 8.18
C MET A 284 -0.78 -9.35 8.81
N GLN A 285 -0.59 -9.02 10.09
CA GLN A 285 0.63 -9.31 10.82
C GLN A 285 0.97 -10.81 10.80
N SER A 286 -0.03 -11.71 10.91
CA SER A 286 0.22 -13.16 10.88
C SER A 286 0.62 -13.67 9.48
N ILE A 287 0.28 -12.91 8.44
CA ILE A 287 0.69 -13.24 7.06
C ILE A 287 2.14 -12.82 6.85
N ILE A 288 2.48 -11.57 7.20
CA ILE A 288 3.81 -10.99 6.97
C ILE A 288 4.88 -11.65 7.87
N GLN A 289 4.55 -11.95 9.13
CA GLN A 289 5.53 -12.52 10.06
C GLN A 289 6.03 -13.91 9.64
N ARG A 290 5.17 -14.76 9.05
CA ARG A 290 5.59 -16.10 8.60
C ARG A 290 6.69 -16.08 7.55
N ARG A 291 6.76 -15.02 6.74
CA ARG A 291 7.82 -14.82 5.76
C ARG A 291 9.14 -14.38 6.39
N ALA A 292 9.11 -13.54 7.42
CA ALA A 292 10.32 -13.17 8.14
C ALA A 292 10.98 -14.37 8.85
N GLU A 293 10.20 -15.43 9.11
CA GLU A 293 10.63 -16.66 9.78
C GLU A 293 10.97 -17.82 8.81
N SER A 294 10.76 -17.65 7.50
CA SER A 294 11.02 -18.67 6.45
C SER A 294 12.30 -18.38 5.67
#